data_AF-A0A959M645-F1
#
_entry.id   AF-A0A959M645-F1
#
_cell.length_a   1.000
_cell.length_b   1.000
_cell.length_c   1.000
_cell.angle_alpha   90.00
_cell.angle_beta   90.00
_cell.angle_gamma   90.00
#
_symmetry.space_group_name_H-M   'P 1'
#
loop_
_entity.id
_entity.type
_entity.pdbx_description
1 polymer ?
#
loop_
_entity_poly.entity_id
_entity_poly.type
_entity_poly.pdbx_seq_one_letter_code
_entity_poly.pdbx_strand_id
1 'polypeptide(L)'
;MKRLYAIILLFIVFFSSCSKKTQPTSTSKTTGNAVVKKRKVVTTIPKVIIVNDNVAKRSVDGRYYYDLQGHRYWRNNRDGKYYLFHKSMFDDEDFKSPVKQ
;
A
#
# COMPACT_ATOMS: atom_id res chain seq x y z
N MET A 1 -13.21 -39.50 -16.82
CA MET A 1 -11.79 -39.27 -16.49
C MET A 1 -11.01 -38.51 -17.56
N LYS A 2 -11.03 -38.88 -18.85
CA LYS A 2 -10.26 -38.19 -19.91
C LYS A 2 -10.69 -36.73 -20.20
N ARG A 3 -11.98 -36.41 -20.01
CA ARG A 3 -12.50 -35.03 -20.20
C ARG A 3 -12.13 -34.06 -19.06
N LEU A 4 -11.74 -34.58 -17.89
CA LEU A 4 -11.31 -33.75 -16.74
C LEU A 4 -9.86 -33.27 -16.92
N TYR A 5 -9.01 -34.10 -17.56
CA TYR A 5 -7.63 -33.74 -17.88
C TYR A 5 -7.53 -32.56 -18.86
N ALA A 6 -8.47 -32.45 -19.81
CA ALA A 6 -8.49 -31.36 -20.79
C ALA A 6 -8.74 -29.98 -20.14
N ILE A 7 -9.49 -29.92 -19.03
CA ILE A 7 -9.81 -28.68 -18.32
C ILE A 7 -8.63 -28.24 -17.44
N ILE A 8 -7.91 -29.19 -16.84
CA ILE A 8 -6.72 -28.92 -16.03
C ILE A 8 -5.56 -28.41 -16.89
N LEU A 9 -5.40 -28.94 -18.11
CA LEU A 9 -4.36 -28.49 -19.05
C LEU A 9 -4.58 -27.05 -19.56
N LEU A 10 -5.83 -26.60 -19.65
CA LEU A 10 -6.17 -25.25 -20.11
C LEU A 10 -5.82 -24.15 -19.08
N PHE A 11 -5.86 -24.47 -17.79
CA PHE A 11 -5.61 -23.50 -16.71
C PHE A 11 -4.13 -23.15 -16.49
N ILE A 12 -3.20 -24.00 -16.92
CA ILE A 12 -1.75 -23.83 -16.69
C ILE A 12 -1.14 -22.77 -17.64
N VAL A 13 -1.77 -22.51 -18.79
CA VAL A 13 -1.24 -21.56 -19.79
C VAL A 13 -1.51 -20.09 -19.42
N PHE A 14 -2.45 -19.81 -18.50
CA PHE A 14 -2.86 -18.44 -18.17
C PHE A 14 -1.98 -17.70 -17.14
N PHE A 15 -1.09 -18.39 -16.43
CA PHE A 15 -0.30 -17.77 -15.36
C PHE A 15 1.13 -17.33 -15.75
N SER A 16 1.50 -17.40 -17.02
CA SER A 16 2.82 -16.94 -17.50
C SER A 16 2.80 -15.54 -18.10
N SER A 17 2.06 -14.59 -17.50
CA SER A 17 2.20 -13.16 -17.80
C SER A 17 3.10 -12.49 -16.75
N CYS A 18 4.39 -12.82 -16.81
CA CYS A 18 5.44 -12.08 -16.12
C CYS A 18 5.77 -10.81 -16.91
N SER A 19 5.13 -9.69 -16.59
CA SER A 19 5.56 -8.37 -17.05
C SER A 19 6.91 -8.03 -16.43
N LYS A 20 8.00 -8.25 -17.18
CA LYS A 20 9.34 -7.76 -16.84
C LYS A 20 9.33 -6.23 -16.88
N LYS A 21 9.38 -5.60 -15.72
CA LYS A 21 9.55 -4.14 -15.59
C LYS A 21 11.00 -3.79 -15.92
N THR A 22 11.20 -3.14 -17.06
CA THR A 22 12.48 -2.55 -17.48
C THR A 22 12.74 -1.25 -16.70
N GLN A 23 13.85 -1.17 -15.97
CA GLN A 23 14.38 0.11 -15.48
C GLN A 23 15.48 0.61 -16.44
N PRO A 24 15.46 1.90 -16.85
CA PRO A 24 16.57 2.47 -17.59
C PRO A 24 17.78 2.65 -16.67
N THR A 25 18.93 2.23 -17.19
CA THR A 25 20.25 2.36 -16.60
C THR A 25 20.65 3.83 -16.51
N SER A 26 20.89 4.35 -15.31
CA SER A 26 21.68 5.57 -15.13
C SER A 26 23.15 5.20 -15.02
N THR A 27 23.88 5.48 -16.09
CA THR A 27 25.34 5.52 -16.08
C THR A 27 25.81 6.68 -15.20
N SER A 28 26.50 6.39 -14.11
CA SER A 28 27.61 7.24 -13.66
C SER A 28 28.76 6.37 -13.17
N LYS A 29 29.89 6.45 -13.90
CA LYS A 29 31.20 5.99 -13.43
C LYS A 29 31.65 6.95 -12.33
N THR A 30 32.21 6.44 -11.24
CA THR A 30 33.59 6.74 -10.77
C THR A 30 33.83 6.17 -9.37
N THR A 31 34.84 5.33 -9.33
CA THR A 31 35.72 4.89 -8.25
C THR A 31 35.67 5.68 -6.93
N GLY A 32 35.48 4.94 -5.84
CA GLY A 32 35.73 5.41 -4.48
C GLY A 32 35.21 4.40 -3.46
N ASN A 33 36.08 3.51 -2.99
CA ASN A 33 35.81 2.64 -1.84
C ASN A 33 35.74 3.51 -0.57
N ALA A 34 34.64 4.24 -0.40
CA ALA A 34 34.22 4.73 0.90
C ALA A 34 33.17 3.74 1.39
N VAL A 35 33.50 2.97 2.43
CA VAL A 35 32.48 2.27 3.23
C VAL A 35 31.68 3.37 3.93
N VAL A 36 30.71 3.92 3.22
CA VAL A 36 29.69 4.81 3.77
C VAL A 36 28.90 3.92 4.71
N LYS A 37 29.18 3.99 6.01
CA LYS A 37 28.26 3.49 7.04
C LYS A 37 26.92 4.19 6.79
N LYS A 38 26.02 3.51 6.07
CA LYS A 38 24.66 3.98 5.84
C LYS A 38 24.05 4.19 7.22
N ARG A 39 23.96 5.44 7.66
CA ARG A 39 23.22 5.78 8.88
C ARG A 39 21.82 5.21 8.67
N LYS A 40 21.39 4.35 9.58
CA LYS A 40 20.03 3.81 9.59
C LYS A 40 19.11 5.02 9.76
N VAL A 41 18.47 5.45 8.67
CA VAL A 41 17.47 6.50 8.71
C VAL A 41 16.31 5.93 9.52
N VAL A 42 16.24 6.31 10.79
CA VAL A 42 15.05 6.06 11.61
C VAL A 42 13.98 6.95 11.02
N THR A 43 13.13 6.38 10.18
CA THR A 43 12.01 7.12 9.59
C THR A 43 11.01 7.30 10.73
N THR A 44 10.89 8.52 11.24
CA THR A 44 9.91 8.83 12.28
C THR A 44 8.51 8.67 11.70
N ILE A 45 7.68 7.85 12.34
CA ILE A 45 6.31 7.57 11.89
C ILE A 45 5.49 8.86 12.10
N PRO A 46 4.97 9.48 11.04
CA PRO A 46 4.19 10.71 11.17
C PRO A 46 2.83 10.41 11.82
N LYS A 47 2.31 11.31 12.66
CA LYS A 47 0.96 11.17 13.22
C LYS A 47 -0.14 11.40 12.16
N VAL A 48 0.13 12.28 11.20
CA VAL A 48 -0.82 12.68 10.16
C VAL A 48 -0.12 12.70 8.82
N ILE A 49 -0.80 12.19 7.80
CA ILE A 49 -0.35 12.22 6.40
C ILE A 49 -1.47 12.73 5.50
N ILE A 50 -1.08 13.27 4.35
CA ILE A 50 -2.01 13.69 3.29
C ILE A 50 -1.78 12.74 2.13
N VAL A 51 -2.83 11.99 1.77
CA VAL A 51 -2.79 10.94 0.75
C VAL A 51 -4.04 11.08 -0.11
N ASN A 52 -3.91 10.78 -1.40
CA ASN A 52 -5.06 10.77 -2.31
C ASN A 52 -5.94 9.54 -2.03
N ASP A 53 -7.25 9.72 -1.96
CA ASP A 53 -8.21 8.64 -1.72
C ASP A 53 -8.12 7.52 -2.79
N ASN A 54 -7.66 7.83 -4.01
CA ASN A 54 -7.45 6.86 -5.09
C ASN A 54 -6.36 5.81 -4.79
N VAL A 55 -5.38 6.14 -3.94
CA VAL A 55 -4.32 5.20 -3.53
C VAL A 55 -4.59 4.60 -2.15
N ALA A 56 -5.63 5.06 -1.46
CA ALA A 56 -6.09 4.50 -0.22
C ALA A 56 -6.92 3.23 -0.46
N LYS A 57 -6.93 2.35 0.54
CA LYS A 57 -7.78 1.16 0.54
C LYS A 57 -9.13 1.52 1.15
N ARG A 58 -10.19 0.85 0.69
CA ARG A 58 -11.51 0.92 1.28
C ARG A 58 -11.78 -0.34 2.10
N SER A 59 -12.17 -0.16 3.36
CA SER A 59 -12.59 -1.23 4.25
C SER A 59 -14.01 -1.71 3.90
N VAL A 60 -14.40 -2.87 4.41
CA VAL A 60 -15.72 -3.48 4.17
C VAL A 60 -16.89 -2.61 4.63
N ASP A 61 -16.64 -1.76 5.62
CA ASP A 61 -17.56 -0.78 6.19
C ASP A 61 -17.53 0.57 5.45
N GLY A 62 -16.83 0.66 4.32
CA GLY A 62 -16.77 1.85 3.48
C GLY A 62 -15.76 2.91 3.89
N ARG A 63 -15.06 2.73 5.02
CA ARG A 63 -14.03 3.68 5.48
C ARG A 63 -12.75 3.56 4.68
N TYR A 64 -12.08 4.69 4.45
CA TYR A 64 -10.78 4.70 3.79
C TYR A 64 -9.63 4.57 4.80
N TYR A 65 -8.61 3.80 4.43
CA TYR A 65 -7.39 3.65 5.20
C TYR A 65 -6.16 3.51 4.30
N TYR A 66 -4.99 3.86 4.84
CA TYR A 66 -3.71 3.73 4.15
C TYR A 66 -2.71 3.02 5.06
N ASP A 67 -2.00 2.03 4.52
CA ASP A 67 -0.94 1.33 5.27
C ASP A 67 0.42 1.91 4.86
N LEU A 68 1.12 2.55 5.80
CA LEU A 68 2.47 3.11 5.60
C LEU A 68 3.43 2.41 6.56
N GLN A 69 4.42 1.68 6.01
CA GLN A 69 5.46 1.00 6.80
C GLN A 69 4.91 0.07 7.90
N GLY A 70 3.76 -0.59 7.66
CA GLY A 70 3.12 -1.47 8.64
C GLY A 70 2.21 -0.74 9.64
N HIS A 71 2.10 0.59 9.56
CA HIS A 71 1.18 1.38 10.34
C HIS A 71 -0.06 1.72 9.53
N ARG A 72 -1.24 1.52 10.12
CA ARG A 72 -2.51 1.87 9.49
C ARG A 72 -2.91 3.29 9.84
N TYR A 73 -3.30 4.05 8.83
CA TYR A 73 -3.85 5.38 8.94
C TYR A 73 -5.29 5.37 8.49
N TRP A 74 -6.20 5.95 9.29
CA TRP A 74 -7.61 6.09 8.93
C TRP A 74 -7.88 7.49 8.41
N ARG A 75 -8.70 7.58 7.36
CA ARG A 75 -9.17 8.86 6.86
C ARG A 75 -10.13 9.48 7.87
N ASN A 76 -9.90 10.75 8.18
CA ASN A 76 -10.84 11.58 8.91
C ASN A 76 -11.82 12.20 7.91
N ASN A 77 -13.11 12.14 8.21
CA ASN A 77 -14.20 12.59 7.34
C ASN A 77 -14.38 14.11 7.34
N ARG A 78 -13.95 14.79 8.40
CA ARG A 78 -14.03 16.25 8.55
C ARG A 78 -13.00 16.97 7.68
N ASP A 79 -11.75 16.51 7.68
CA ASP A 79 -10.65 17.20 6.99
C ASP A 79 -10.06 16.42 5.79
N GLY A 80 -10.44 15.16 5.60
CA GLY A 80 -9.93 14.29 4.53
C GLY A 80 -8.49 13.82 4.71
N LYS A 81 -7.84 14.13 5.85
CA LYS A 81 -6.47 13.69 6.14
C LYS A 81 -6.47 12.30 6.76
N TYR A 82 -5.30 11.69 6.76
CA TYR A 82 -5.10 10.34 7.26
C TYR A 82 -4.32 10.36 8.57
N TYR A 83 -4.91 9.84 9.62
CA TYR A 83 -4.35 9.85 10.97
C TYR A 83 -3.92 8.45 11.39
N LEU A 84 -2.75 8.36 12.03
CA LEU A 84 -2.23 7.10 12.57
C LEU A 84 -3.27 6.50 13.52
N PHE A 85 -3.60 5.22 13.30
CA PHE A 85 -4.63 4.53 14.05
C PHE A 85 -4.38 4.59 15.56
N HIS A 86 -5.41 4.99 16.30
CA HIS A 86 -5.52 4.87 17.74
C HIS A 86 -6.89 4.31 18.11
N LYS A 87 -6.98 3.58 19.23
CA LYS A 87 -8.23 2.93 19.66
C LYS A 87 -9.36 3.94 19.93
N SER A 88 -9.05 5.16 20.37
CA SER A 88 -10.03 6.22 20.61
C SER A 88 -10.76 6.68 19.34
N MET A 89 -10.22 6.40 18.15
CA MET A 89 -10.90 6.73 16.89
C MET A 89 -12.20 5.96 16.69
N PHE A 90 -12.43 4.86 17.42
CA PHE A 90 -13.70 4.15 17.34
C PHE A 90 -14.86 4.95 17.92
N ASP A 91 -14.60 5.86 18.86
CA ASP A 91 -15.60 6.69 19.52
C ASP A 91 -15.72 8.08 18.87
N ASP A 92 -14.82 8.41 17.95
CA ASP A 92 -14.78 9.69 17.26
C ASP A 92 -15.66 9.65 15.99
N GLU A 93 -16.62 10.56 15.93
CA GLU A 93 -17.56 10.71 14.82
C GLU A 93 -16.86 11.00 13.49
N ASP A 94 -15.72 11.69 13.52
CA ASP A 94 -14.96 12.02 12.31
C ASP A 94 -14.32 10.77 11.67
N PHE A 95 -14.26 9.63 12.35
CA PHE A 95 -13.69 8.37 11.83
C PHE A 95 -14.73 7.27 11.61
N LYS A 96 -16.01 7.58 11.76
CA LYS A 96 -17.11 6.64 11.49
C LYS A 96 -17.22 6.34 10.01
N SER A 97 -17.91 5.25 9.70
CA SER A 97 -18.23 4.92 8.32
C SER A 97 -19.07 6.03 7.67
N PRO A 98 -18.79 6.39 6.40
CA PRO A 98 -19.66 7.30 5.70
C PRO A 98 -21.06 6.68 5.59
N VAL A 99 -22.09 7.47 5.93
CA VAL A 99 -23.47 7.09 5.67
C VAL A 99 -23.59 6.92 4.16
N LYS A 100 -24.05 5.75 3.69
CA LYS A 100 -24.34 5.55 2.27
C LYS A 100 -25.38 6.60 1.87
N GLN A 101 -24.97 7.54 1.03
CA GLN A 101 -25.89 8.45 0.34
C GLN A 101 -26.64 7.70 -0.75
#